data_AF-A0A3M7LWD8-F1
#
_entry.id   AF-A0A3M7LWD8-F1
#
_cell.length_a   1.000
_cell.length_b   1.000
_cell.length_c   1.000
_cell.angle_alpha   90.00
_cell.angle_beta   90.00
_cell.angle_gamma   90.00
#
_symmetry.space_group_name_H-M   'P 1'
#
loop_
_entity.id
_entity.type
_entity.pdbx_description
1 polymer ?
#
loop_
_entity_poly.entity_id
_entity_poly.type
_entity_poly.pdbx_seq_one_letter_code
_entity_poly.pdbx_strand_id
1 'polypeptide(L)'
;MGRWTDMDSDAGRLPSGFERLGYDADTQTYTFRDADGNLYESEPGNRYGELRATGQRYSFDSEAEAEAQSMQQVRHELMENGNTEAVRMMMPFALIVLVFLILVFTVVVR
;
A
#
# COMPACT_ATOMS: atom_id res chain seq x y z
N MET A 1 0.89 13.94 -12.48
CA MET A 1 0.15 13.83 -11.21
C MET A 1 0.73 14.87 -10.25
N GLY A 2 -0.10 15.57 -9.46
CA GLY A 2 0.36 16.26 -8.24
C GLY A 2 0.60 17.78 -8.27
N ARG A 3 -0.15 18.60 -9.02
CA ARG A 3 0.02 20.08 -9.05
C ARG A 3 -1.10 20.87 -8.35
N TRP A 4 -1.79 20.27 -7.38
CA TRP A 4 -2.89 20.93 -6.66
C TRP A 4 -2.85 20.74 -5.14
N THR A 5 -1.82 20.10 -4.59
CA THR A 5 -1.68 19.91 -3.13
C THR A 5 -1.14 21.18 -2.45
N ASP A 6 -0.38 22.00 -3.18
CA ASP A 6 0.38 23.14 -2.59
C ASP A 6 -0.45 24.41 -2.32
N MET A 7 -1.72 24.50 -2.76
CA MET A 7 -2.51 25.74 -2.66
C MET A 7 -3.36 25.87 -1.39
N ASP A 8 -3.42 24.84 -0.54
CA ASP A 8 -4.17 24.88 0.73
C ASP A 8 -3.25 24.72 1.94
N SER A 9 -2.09 25.39 1.89
CA SER A 9 -1.16 25.43 3.01
C SER A 9 -1.79 26.19 4.18
N ASP A 10 -2.15 25.46 5.23
CA ASP A 10 -2.70 26.01 6.47
C ASP A 10 -1.62 26.54 7.43
N ALA A 11 -0.37 26.64 6.98
CA ALA A 11 0.76 27.08 7.80
C ALA A 11 0.57 28.47 8.44
N GLY A 12 -0.23 29.35 7.82
CA GLY A 12 -0.58 30.66 8.38
C GLY A 12 -1.86 30.69 9.23
N ARG A 13 -2.60 29.58 9.30
CA ARG A 13 -3.90 29.46 10.01
C ARG A 13 -3.80 28.58 11.24
N LEU A 14 -2.92 27.58 11.19
CA LEU A 14 -2.66 26.66 12.28
C LEU A 14 -1.47 27.14 13.13
N PRO A 15 -1.45 26.80 14.44
CA PRO A 15 -0.27 26.98 15.27
C PRO A 15 0.96 26.29 14.66
N SER A 16 2.15 26.80 14.97
CA SER A 16 3.40 26.21 14.47
C SER A 16 3.50 24.74 14.86
N GLY A 17 3.73 23.87 13.87
CA GLY A 17 3.83 22.43 14.08
C GLY A 17 2.51 21.67 14.00
N PHE A 18 1.37 22.36 13.82
CA PHE A 18 0.11 21.72 13.48
C PHE A 18 -0.03 21.54 11.97
N GLU A 19 -0.45 20.34 11.56
CA GLU A 19 -0.71 19.98 10.17
C GLU A 19 -2.07 19.30 10.04
N ARG A 20 -2.81 19.63 8.98
CA ARG A 20 -4.08 18.98 8.67
C ARG A 20 -3.83 17.72 7.85
N LEU A 21 -4.25 16.56 8.36
CA LEU A 21 -4.07 15.26 7.70
C LEU A 21 -5.20 14.96 6.69
N GLY A 22 -6.44 15.33 7.02
CA GLY A 22 -7.57 14.95 6.16
C GLY A 22 -8.92 15.49 6.62
N TYR A 23 -9.95 15.14 5.84
CA TYR A 23 -11.35 15.45 6.08
C TYR A 23 -12.17 14.16 5.95
N ASP A 24 -12.94 13.84 6.97
CA ASP A 24 -13.95 12.80 6.94
C ASP A 24 -15.30 13.42 6.54
N ALA A 25 -15.81 13.04 5.37
CA ALA A 25 -17.06 13.56 4.84
C ALA A 25 -18.30 13.00 5.56
N ASP A 26 -18.21 11.81 6.15
CA ASP A 26 -19.33 11.16 6.84
C ASP A 26 -19.60 11.84 8.18
N THR A 27 -18.55 12.18 8.91
CA THR A 27 -18.64 12.91 10.19
C THR A 27 -18.51 14.43 10.04
N GLN A 28 -18.12 14.89 8.85
CA GLN A 28 -17.78 16.28 8.55
C GLN A 28 -16.68 16.85 9.44
N THR A 29 -15.73 16.02 9.88
CA THR A 29 -14.64 16.43 10.78
C THR A 29 -13.31 16.52 10.04
N TYR A 30 -12.44 17.42 10.49
CA TYR A 30 -11.06 17.52 10.03
C TYR A 30 -10.13 16.92 11.06
N THR A 31 -9.16 16.13 10.60
CA THR A 31 -8.12 15.55 11.44
C THR A 31 -6.83 16.35 11.32
N PHE A 32 -6.25 16.69 12.46
CA PHE A 32 -5.01 17.44 12.60
C PHE A 32 -4.01 16.64 13.42
N ARG A 33 -2.74 16.97 13.23
CA ARG A 33 -1.60 16.41 13.94
C ARG A 33 -0.73 17.53 14.48
N ASP A 34 -0.27 17.39 15.71
CA ASP A 34 0.74 18.31 16.30
C ASP A 34 2.18 17.87 15.97
N ALA A 35 3.16 18.64 16.45
CA ALA A 35 4.58 18.33 16.24
C ALA A 35 5.04 17.04 16.95
N ASP A 36 4.30 16.61 17.98
CA ASP A 36 4.58 15.42 18.77
C ASP A 36 3.87 14.16 18.21
N GLY A 37 3.09 14.32 17.14
CA GLY A 37 2.33 13.24 16.49
C GLY A 37 0.99 12.92 17.16
N ASN A 38 0.52 13.72 18.12
CA ASN A 38 -0.81 13.54 18.70
C ASN A 38 -1.89 13.99 17.72
N LEU A 39 -2.98 13.24 17.66
CA LEU A 39 -4.11 13.50 16.78
C LEU A 39 -5.18 14.34 17.47
N TYR A 40 -5.74 15.24 16.67
CA TYR A 40 -6.81 16.13 17.04
C TYR A 40 -7.90 16.14 15.96
N GLU A 41 -9.14 16.25 16.38
CA GLU A 41 -10.29 16.37 15.48
C GLU A 41 -11.00 17.71 15.70
N SER A 42 -11.50 18.31 14.62
CA SER A 42 -12.42 19.44 14.73
C SER A 42 -13.83 18.98 15.11
N GLU A 43 -14.63 19.93 15.59
CA GLU A 43 -16.07 19.76 15.61
C GLU A 43 -16.65 19.58 14.18
N PRO A 44 -17.78 18.85 14.04
CA PRO A 44 -18.45 18.66 12.75
C PRO A 44 -18.76 19.98 12.04
N GLY A 45 -18.35 20.08 10.77
CA GLY A 45 -18.54 21.27 9.95
C GLY A 45 -17.62 22.45 10.30
N ASN A 46 -16.76 22.32 11.31
CA ASN A 46 -15.84 23.36 11.71
C ASN A 46 -14.46 23.13 11.09
N ARG A 47 -14.00 24.04 10.24
CA ARG A 47 -12.70 23.90 9.55
C ARG A 47 -11.52 24.34 10.41
N TYR A 48 -11.69 25.41 11.20
CA TYR A 48 -10.66 25.96 12.08
C TYR A 48 -11.33 26.50 13.34
N GLY A 49 -11.24 25.74 14.44
CA GLY A 49 -11.82 26.13 15.71
C GLY A 49 -11.34 25.22 16.82
N GLU A 50 -12.19 24.91 17.80
CA GLU A 50 -11.80 24.03 18.91
C GLU A 50 -11.45 22.63 18.38
N LEU A 51 -10.28 22.16 18.81
CA LEU A 51 -9.72 20.88 18.46
C LEU A 51 -9.81 19.94 19.65
N ARG A 52 -10.39 18.76 19.45
CA ARG A 52 -10.52 17.73 20.47
C ARG A 52 -9.43 16.69 20.28
N ALA A 53 -8.63 16.46 21.32
CA ALA A 53 -7.65 15.38 21.29
C ALA A 53 -8.38 14.03 21.19
N THR A 54 -8.00 13.20 20.22
CA THR A 54 -8.58 11.86 20.05
C THR A 54 -7.91 10.83 20.98
N GLY A 55 -6.79 11.21 21.59
CA GLY A 55 -5.96 10.31 22.42
C GLY A 55 -5.15 9.30 21.59
N GLN A 56 -5.28 9.34 20.27
CA GLN A 56 -4.50 8.53 19.34
C GLN A 56 -3.24 9.29 18.92
N ARG A 57 -2.15 8.56 18.75
CA ARG A 57 -0.91 9.09 18.17
C ARG A 57 -0.78 8.55 16.75
N TYR A 58 -0.54 9.43 15.81
CA TYR A 58 -0.30 9.07 14.42
C TYR A 58 1.16 8.62 14.27
N SER A 59 1.39 7.32 14.14
CA SER A 59 2.70 6.77 13.81
C SER A 59 2.84 6.63 12.30
N PHE A 60 3.60 7.53 11.68
CA PHE A 60 3.89 7.50 10.24
C PHE A 60 4.55 6.17 9.81
N ASP A 61 5.36 5.59 10.69
CA ASP A 61 6.06 4.32 10.45
C ASP A 61 5.08 3.17 10.20
N SER A 62 3.96 3.11 10.92
CA SER A 62 3.01 1.98 10.82
C SER A 62 2.20 1.96 9.53
N GLU A 63 1.82 3.12 8.98
CA GLU A 63 1.05 3.20 7.74
C GLU A 63 1.94 2.97 6.52
N ALA A 64 3.12 3.58 6.49
CA ALA A 64 4.08 3.34 5.41
C ALA A 64 4.54 1.86 5.37
N GLU A 65 4.71 1.23 6.54
CA GLU A 65 5.00 -0.20 6.63
C GLU A 65 3.80 -1.07 6.20
N ALA A 66 2.57 -0.71 6.59
CA ALA A 66 1.36 -1.43 6.17
C ALA A 66 1.12 -1.34 4.65
N GLU A 67 1.33 -0.17 4.05
CA GLU A 67 1.29 0.03 2.61
C GLU A 67 2.39 -0.76 1.90
N ALA A 68 3.62 -0.75 2.42
CA ALA A 68 4.72 -1.53 1.86
C ALA A 68 4.45 -3.05 1.94
N GLN A 69 3.88 -3.53 3.05
CA GLN A 69 3.50 -4.93 3.23
C GLN A 69 2.38 -5.35 2.27
N SER A 70 1.33 -4.53 2.12
CA SER A 70 0.24 -4.83 1.17
C SER A 70 0.76 -4.85 -0.28
N MET A 71 1.63 -3.91 -0.65
CA MET A 71 2.27 -3.87 -1.96
C MET A 71 3.15 -5.11 -2.20
N GLN A 72 3.86 -5.58 -1.18
CA GLN A 72 4.67 -6.79 -1.24
C GLN A 72 3.80 -8.06 -1.39
N GLN A 73 2.67 -8.14 -0.69
CA GLN A 73 1.71 -9.23 -0.84
C GLN A 73 1.11 -9.29 -2.24
N VAL A 74 0.66 -8.15 -2.77
CA VAL A 74 0.14 -8.07 -4.15
C VAL A 74 1.20 -8.48 -5.17
N ARG A 75 2.46 -8.06 -4.97
CA ARG A 75 3.59 -8.52 -5.82
C ARG A 75 3.81 -10.02 -5.74
N HIS A 76 3.74 -10.61 -4.56
CA HIS A 76 3.91 -12.06 -4.38
C HIS A 76 2.81 -12.84 -5.11
N GLU A 77 1.56 -12.42 -4.96
CA GLU A 77 0.39 -13.05 -5.59
C GLU A 77 0.46 -12.99 -7.14
N LEU A 78 0.86 -11.85 -7.69
CA LEU A 78 1.05 -11.69 -9.14
C LEU A 78 2.18 -12.59 -9.69
N MET A 79 3.23 -12.81 -8.91
CA MET A 79 4.37 -13.66 -9.32
C MET A 79 4.03 -15.15 -9.32
N GLU A 80 3.26 -15.63 -8.34
CA GLU A 80 2.90 -17.05 -8.22
C GLU A 80 1.92 -17.50 -9.32
N ASN A 81 0.94 -16.65 -9.63
CA ASN A 81 -0.06 -16.92 -10.67
C ASN A 81 0.57 -16.95 -12.08
N GLY A 82 1.58 -16.13 -12.35
CA GLY A 82 2.25 -16.13 -13.66
C GLY A 82 3.08 -17.39 -13.91
N ASN A 83 3.76 -17.90 -12.89
CA ASN A 83 4.67 -19.04 -13.02
C ASN A 83 3.90 -20.36 -13.24
N THR A 84 2.79 -20.56 -12.52
CA THR A 84 2.00 -21.79 -12.59
C THR A 84 1.30 -21.96 -13.95
N GLU A 85 0.81 -20.88 -14.55
CA GLU A 85 0.21 -20.88 -15.88
C GLU A 85 1.25 -21.17 -16.98
N ALA A 86 2.44 -20.56 -16.89
CA ALA A 86 3.53 -20.83 -17.81
C ALA A 86 3.98 -22.29 -17.77
N VAL A 87 4.14 -22.86 -16.57
CA VAL A 87 4.49 -24.28 -16.39
C VAL A 87 3.42 -25.16 -17.03
N ARG A 88 2.13 -24.91 -16.76
CA ARG A 88 1.01 -25.69 -17.31
C ARG A 88 0.98 -25.69 -18.83
N MET A 89 1.27 -24.56 -19.48
CA MET A 89 1.35 -24.47 -20.94
C MET A 89 2.54 -25.23 -21.53
N MET A 90 3.65 -25.36 -20.78
CA MET A 90 4.87 -26.04 -21.22
C MET A 90 4.89 -27.55 -20.92
N MET A 91 4.06 -28.03 -19.98
CA MET A 91 3.95 -29.45 -19.59
C MET A 91 3.89 -30.44 -20.77
N PRO A 92 3.03 -30.27 -21.80
CA PRO A 92 2.93 -31.26 -22.88
C PRO A 92 4.23 -31.41 -23.69
N PHE A 93 4.95 -30.31 -23.93
CA PHE A 93 6.23 -30.35 -24.65
C PHE A 93 7.35 -30.95 -23.81
N ALA A 94 7.40 -30.61 -22.51
CA ALA A 94 8.37 -31.16 -21.58
C ALA A 94 8.26 -32.69 -21.46
N LEU A 95 7.03 -33.23 -21.46
CA LEU A 95 6.81 -34.68 -21.45
C LEU A 95 7.32 -35.37 -22.72
N ILE A 96 7.11 -34.77 -23.90
CA ILE A 96 7.62 -35.31 -25.17
C ILE A 96 9.15 -35.34 -25.15
N VAL A 97 9.79 -34.25 -24.72
CA VAL A 97 11.25 -34.17 -24.60
C VAL A 97 11.79 -35.20 -23.60
N LEU A 98 11.14 -35.36 -22.44
CA LEU A 98 11.52 -36.35 -21.44
C LEU A 98 11.47 -37.78 -22.02
N VAL A 99 10.37 -38.15 -22.68
CA VAL A 99 10.21 -39.48 -23.29
C VAL A 99 11.25 -39.69 -24.39
N PHE A 100 11.50 -38.68 -25.22
CA PHE A 100 12.54 -38.73 -26.26
C PHE A 100 13.93 -38.97 -25.67
N LEU A 101 14.30 -38.24 -24.62
CA LEU A 101 15.58 -38.41 -23.94
C LEU A 101 15.74 -39.80 -23.34
N ILE A 102 14.69 -40.36 -22.71
CA ILE A 102 14.69 -41.73 -22.19
C ILE A 102 14.90 -42.75 -23.33
N LEU A 103 14.25 -42.55 -24.47
CA LEU A 103 14.38 -43.44 -25.63
C LEU A 103 15.80 -43.40 -26.19
N VAL A 104 16.36 -42.21 -26.40
CA VAL A 104 17.75 -42.04 -26.86
C VAL A 104 18.72 -42.69 -25.89
N PHE A 105 18.57 -42.43 -24.58
CA PHE A 105 19.42 -43.02 -23.56
C PHE A 105 19.34 -44.54 -23.55
N THR A 106 18.12 -45.10 -23.69
CA THR A 106 17.91 -46.55 -23.76
C THR A 106 18.56 -47.16 -25.00
N VAL A 107 18.58 -46.46 -26.13
CA VAL A 107 19.17 -46.94 -27.38
C VAL A 107 20.69 -46.80 -27.40
N VAL A 108 21.25 -45.78 -26.73
CA VAL A 108 22.70 -45.51 -26.69
C VAL A 108 23.42 -46.30 -25.61
N VAL A 109 22.78 -46.53 -24.45
CA VAL A 109 23.39 -47.22 -23.30
C VAL A 109 23.20 -48.74 -23.36
N ARG A 110 22.27 -49.20 -24.19
CA ARG A 110 22.13 -50.62 -24.52
C ARG A 110 23.12 -51.02 -25.60
#